data_AF-A0A4R5G3J2-F1
#
_entry.id   AF-A0A4R5G3J2-F1
#
_cell.length_a   1.000
_cell.length_b   1.000
_cell.length_c   1.000
_cell.angle_alpha   90.00
_cell.angle_beta   90.00
_cell.angle_gamma   90.00
#
_symmetry.space_group_name_H-M   'P 1'
#
loop_
_entity.id
_entity.type
_entity.pdbx_description
1 polymer ?
#
loop_
_entity_poly.entity_id
_entity_poly.type
_entity_poly.pdbx_seq_one_letter_code
_entity_poly.pdbx_strand_id
1 'polypeptide(L)'
;MLAVIATVVCLIGAFFLYNYNEEHSVKFSMKKDKTYGQSATSQKTLEVAKGYFTLPEDEKLNLKVNGMTDDGDLHLSIVDENNKCWYRLDGDELKDSQKLYFKKGSYQVQITANHYHEKVVSLDYNVSVKG
;
A
#
# COMPACT_ATOMS: atom_id res chain seq x y z
N MET A 1 20.21 21.40 54.28
CA MET A 1 20.45 21.35 52.82
C MET A 1 19.56 20.24 52.28
N LEU A 2 18.30 20.57 51.96
CA LEU A 2 17.32 19.65 51.39
C LEU A 2 17.28 19.86 49.88
N ALA A 3 16.82 18.82 49.19
CA ALA A 3 16.50 18.75 47.75
C ALA A 3 17.65 18.32 46.82
N VAL A 4 18.03 17.04 46.90
CA VAL A 4 18.62 16.32 45.74
C VAL A 4 18.02 14.92 45.64
N ILE A 5 16.68 14.80 45.62
CA ILE A 5 16.01 13.53 45.28
C ILE A 5 14.74 13.85 44.49
N ALA A 6 14.89 14.36 43.26
CA ALA A 6 13.74 14.53 42.35
C ALA A 6 14.11 14.37 40.86
N THR A 7 15.39 14.31 40.50
CA THR A 7 15.84 14.37 39.10
C THR A 7 15.92 13.02 38.39
N VAL A 8 15.93 11.90 39.13
CA VAL A 8 16.10 10.56 38.53
C VAL A 8 14.79 9.99 37.98
N VAL A 9 13.63 10.41 38.49
CA VAL A 9 12.32 9.89 38.06
C VAL A 9 11.91 10.45 36.68
N CYS A 10 12.32 11.68 36.34
CA CYS A 10 11.97 12.30 35.06
C CYS A 10 12.65 11.65 33.85
N LEU A 11 13.90 11.19 33.99
CA LEU A 11 14.66 10.60 32.88
C LEU A 11 14.14 9.20 32.50
N ILE A 12 13.73 8.43 33.50
CA ILE A 12 13.15 7.10 33.30
C ILE A 12 11.78 7.24 32.61
N GLY A 13 10.93 8.16 33.07
CA GLY A 13 9.64 8.45 32.42
C GLY A 13 9.78 8.94 30.98
N ALA A 14 10.75 9.81 30.69
CA ALA A 14 11.02 10.30 29.33
C ALA A 14 11.56 9.20 28.40
N PHE A 15 12.39 8.28 28.91
CA PHE A 15 12.93 7.15 28.15
C PHE A 15 11.85 6.11 27.81
N PHE A 16 10.89 5.86 28.72
CA PHE A 16 9.75 4.99 28.44
C PHE A 16 8.75 5.61 27.45
N LEU A 17 8.52 6.93 27.50
CA LEU A 17 7.67 7.62 26.52
C LEU A 17 8.29 7.67 25.11
N TYR A 18 9.63 7.72 24.99
CA TYR A 18 10.31 7.75 23.69
C TYR A 18 10.22 6.40 22.94
N ASN A 19 10.19 5.29 23.68
CA ASN A 19 10.11 3.94 23.11
C ASN A 19 8.68 3.47 22.79
N TYR A 20 7.66 4.27 23.12
CA TYR A 20 6.26 3.89 22.87
C TYR A 20 5.77 4.23 21.45
N ASN A 21 6.57 4.97 20.66
CA ASN A 21 6.14 5.49 19.35
C ASN A 21 6.57 4.65 18.13
N GLU A 22 7.21 3.50 18.31
CA GLU A 22 7.78 2.72 17.18
C GLU A 22 6.96 1.47 16.81
N GLU A 23 5.83 1.17 17.46
CA GLU A 23 5.13 -0.13 17.27
C GLU A 23 3.89 -0.13 16.36
N HIS A 24 3.48 0.99 15.75
CA HIS A 24 2.24 1.02 14.93
C HIS A 24 2.38 1.58 13.52
N SER A 25 3.56 1.57 12.89
CA SER A 25 3.65 2.00 11.48
C SER A 25 3.32 0.85 10.52
N VAL A 26 2.20 0.91 9.79
CA VAL A 26 1.97 0.01 8.66
C VAL A 26 2.99 0.32 7.57
N LYS A 27 3.72 -0.70 7.10
CA LYS A 27 4.64 -0.59 5.95
C LYS A 27 4.34 -1.69 4.95
N PHE A 28 3.58 -1.34 3.92
CA PHE A 28 3.31 -2.22 2.79
C PHE A 28 3.96 -1.65 1.53
N SER A 29 4.61 -2.52 0.75
CA SER A 29 5.08 -2.16 -0.58
C SER A 29 5.12 -3.38 -1.49
N MET A 30 4.67 -3.20 -2.73
CA MET A 30 4.81 -4.20 -3.79
C MET A 30 5.33 -3.50 -5.05
N LYS A 31 6.28 -4.15 -5.72
CA LYS A 31 6.86 -3.65 -6.96
C LYS A 31 7.20 -4.81 -7.89
N LYS A 32 7.04 -4.62 -9.18
CA LYS A 32 7.42 -5.61 -10.18
C LYS A 32 7.50 -4.97 -11.56
N ASP A 33 8.51 -5.40 -12.31
CA ASP A 33 8.64 -5.20 -13.74
C ASP A 33 8.53 -6.58 -14.39
N LYS A 34 7.58 -6.78 -15.31
CA LYS A 34 7.39 -8.05 -16.02
C LYS A 34 6.69 -7.87 -17.36
N THR A 35 7.19 -8.60 -18.36
CA THR A 35 6.53 -8.80 -19.66
C THR A 35 5.68 -10.07 -19.68
N TYR A 36 4.51 -10.00 -20.30
CA TYR A 36 3.53 -11.07 -20.45
C TYR A 36 3.30 -11.37 -21.92
N GLY A 37 3.28 -12.66 -22.28
CA GLY A 37 3.03 -13.09 -23.65
C GLY A 37 1.57 -13.43 -23.93
N GLN A 38 1.31 -13.86 -25.17
CA GLN A 38 -0.03 -14.02 -25.74
C GLN A 38 -0.99 -14.87 -24.90
N SER A 39 -0.50 -15.92 -24.24
CA SER A 39 -1.34 -16.77 -23.38
C SER A 39 -1.96 -16.01 -22.20
N ALA A 40 -1.24 -15.02 -21.67
CA ALA A 40 -1.71 -14.16 -20.59
C ALA A 40 -2.54 -13.00 -21.14
N THR A 41 -2.10 -12.34 -22.21
CA THR A 41 -2.80 -11.17 -22.77
C THR A 41 -4.11 -11.52 -23.49
N SER A 42 -4.28 -12.78 -23.92
CA SER A 42 -5.58 -13.28 -24.43
C SER A 42 -6.63 -13.45 -23.33
N GLN A 43 -6.26 -13.40 -22.05
CA GLN A 43 -7.22 -13.43 -20.95
C GLN A 43 -7.99 -12.11 -20.90
N LYS A 44 -9.30 -12.17 -20.68
CA LYS A 44 -10.14 -10.97 -20.51
C LYS A 44 -9.63 -10.07 -19.38
N THR A 45 -9.05 -10.65 -18.33
CA THR A 45 -8.44 -9.91 -17.23
C THR A 45 -7.30 -10.74 -16.66
N LEU A 46 -6.15 -10.11 -16.50
CA LEU A 46 -4.94 -10.67 -15.92
C LEU A 46 -4.81 -10.18 -14.47
N GLU A 47 -4.60 -11.09 -13.52
CA GLU A 47 -4.15 -10.71 -12.18
C GLU A 47 -2.64 -10.42 -12.23
N VAL A 48 -2.27 -9.16 -12.02
CA VAL A 48 -0.88 -8.69 -12.12
C VAL A 48 -0.18 -8.78 -10.76
N ALA A 49 -0.89 -8.33 -9.71
CA ALA A 49 -0.36 -8.26 -8.35
C ALA A 49 -1.48 -8.41 -7.32
N LYS A 50 -1.13 -9.04 -6.19
CA LYS A 50 -2.01 -9.12 -5.02
C LYS A 50 -1.17 -9.07 -3.76
N GLY A 51 -1.54 -8.19 -2.83
CA GLY A 51 -0.89 -8.04 -1.54
C GLY A 51 -1.89 -7.68 -0.46
N TYR A 52 -1.45 -7.75 0.79
CA TYR A 52 -2.32 -7.55 1.95
C TYR A 52 -1.60 -6.74 3.02
N PHE A 53 -2.35 -5.93 3.76
CA PHE A 53 -1.89 -5.28 4.98
C PHE A 53 -3.02 -5.24 6.01
N THR A 54 -2.65 -5.15 7.29
CA THR A 54 -3.61 -5.07 8.39
C THR A 54 -3.29 -3.86 9.25
N LEU A 55 -4.32 -3.17 9.69
CA LEU A 55 -4.24 -2.03 10.61
C LEU A 55 -4.72 -2.44 12.01
N PRO A 56 -3.91 -2.20 13.05
CA PRO A 56 -4.31 -2.47 14.44
C PRO A 56 -5.36 -1.49 14.97
N GLU A 57 -5.42 -0.28 14.38
CA GLU A 57 -6.35 0.80 14.72
C GLU A 57 -6.71 1.64 13.48
N ASP A 58 -7.62 2.60 13.63
CA ASP A 58 -7.98 3.52 12.56
C ASP A 58 -6.84 4.52 12.30
N GLU A 59 -6.38 4.65 11.05
CA GLU A 59 -5.17 5.41 10.72
C GLU A 59 -5.26 6.13 9.36
N LYS A 60 -4.52 7.24 9.21
CA LYS A 60 -4.32 7.92 7.93
C LYS A 60 -3.00 7.50 7.30
N LEU A 61 -3.05 6.70 6.25
CA LEU A 61 -1.87 6.17 5.56
C LEU A 61 -1.51 7.00 4.33
N ASN A 62 -0.22 7.21 4.11
CA ASN A 62 0.33 7.75 2.89
C ASN A 62 0.36 6.66 1.81
N LEU A 63 -0.43 6.85 0.76
CA LEU A 63 -0.42 6.04 -0.44
C LEU A 63 0.47 6.69 -1.49
N LYS A 64 1.33 5.89 -2.12
CA LYS A 64 2.04 6.27 -3.35
C LYS A 64 1.92 5.15 -4.36
N VAL A 65 1.49 5.50 -5.57
CA VAL A 65 1.25 4.59 -6.69
C VAL A 65 2.00 5.13 -7.91
N ASN A 66 2.79 4.27 -8.54
CA ASN A 66 3.28 4.48 -9.89
C ASN A 66 3.12 3.15 -10.62
N GLY A 67 2.53 3.15 -11.81
CA GLY A 67 2.40 1.98 -12.65
C GLY A 67 2.17 2.38 -14.09
N MET A 68 2.62 1.55 -15.02
CA MET A 68 2.48 1.80 -16.45
C MET A 68 2.44 0.47 -17.20
N THR A 69 1.70 0.47 -18.29
CA THR A 69 1.69 -0.61 -19.28
C THR A 69 1.94 -0.01 -20.67
N ASP A 70 2.58 -0.78 -21.57
CA ASP A 70 2.76 -0.37 -22.96
C ASP A 70 1.51 -0.63 -23.83
N ASP A 71 0.56 -1.41 -23.34
CA ASP A 71 -0.76 -1.67 -23.94
C ASP A 71 -1.78 -2.13 -22.88
N GLY A 72 -3.07 -1.92 -23.17
CA GLY A 72 -4.17 -2.20 -22.27
C GLY A 72 -4.30 -1.21 -21.10
N ASP A 73 -5.13 -1.58 -20.13
CA ASP A 73 -5.43 -0.78 -18.94
C ASP A 73 -4.97 -1.49 -17.66
N LEU A 74 -4.45 -0.73 -16.71
CA LEU A 74 -4.23 -1.14 -15.33
C LEU A 74 -5.39 -0.73 -14.42
N HIS A 75 -5.69 -1.56 -13.44
CA HIS A 75 -6.69 -1.31 -12.41
C HIS A 75 -6.09 -1.62 -11.03
N LEU A 76 -5.86 -0.61 -10.21
CA LEU A 76 -5.46 -0.76 -8.81
C LEU A 76 -6.70 -0.61 -7.93
N SER A 77 -6.88 -1.51 -6.97
CA SER A 77 -7.89 -1.39 -5.93
C SER A 77 -7.35 -1.74 -4.55
N ILE A 78 -7.90 -1.06 -3.53
CA ILE A 78 -7.74 -1.44 -2.12
C ILE A 78 -9.12 -1.72 -1.57
N VAL A 79 -9.35 -2.95 -1.14
CA VAL A 79 -10.63 -3.41 -0.57
C VAL A 79 -10.42 -3.93 0.84
N ASP A 80 -11.43 -3.82 1.69
CA ASP A 80 -11.42 -4.48 3.01
C ASP A 80 -11.92 -5.93 2.94
N GLU A 81 -11.91 -6.61 4.08
CA GLU A 81 -12.42 -7.98 4.26
C GLU A 81 -13.90 -8.18 3.88
N ASN A 82 -14.69 -7.10 3.83
CA ASN A 82 -16.09 -7.14 3.40
C ASN A 82 -16.24 -6.81 1.90
N ASN A 83 -15.13 -6.75 1.16
CA ASN A 83 -15.04 -6.32 -0.23
C ASN A 83 -15.50 -4.87 -0.48
N LYS A 84 -15.55 -4.02 0.55
CA LYS A 84 -15.81 -2.60 0.35
C LYS A 84 -14.58 -1.97 -0.29
N CYS A 85 -14.79 -1.24 -1.38
CA CYS A 85 -13.73 -0.50 -2.05
C CYS A 85 -13.40 0.79 -1.29
N TRP A 86 -12.15 0.94 -0.88
CA TRP A 86 -11.64 2.12 -0.18
C TRP A 86 -10.84 3.03 -1.11
N TYR A 87 -10.20 2.46 -2.12
CA TYR A 87 -9.44 3.19 -3.11
C TYR A 87 -9.46 2.46 -4.44
N ARG A 88 -9.51 3.22 -5.53
CA ARG A 88 -9.39 2.72 -6.90
C ARG A 88 -8.67 3.73 -7.76
N LEU A 89 -7.84 3.23 -8.68
CA LEU A 89 -7.19 4.01 -9.72
C LEU A 89 -7.14 3.15 -10.99
N ASP A 90 -7.55 3.71 -12.12
CA ASP A 90 -7.66 3.01 -13.40
C ASP A 90 -6.97 3.84 -14.49
N GLY A 91 -6.30 3.19 -15.45
CA GLY A 91 -5.66 3.82 -16.59
C GLY A 91 -4.49 3.02 -17.14
N ASP A 92 -3.95 3.44 -18.28
CA ASP A 92 -2.70 2.93 -18.86
C ASP A 92 -1.46 3.37 -18.04
N GLU A 93 -1.52 4.58 -17.46
CA GLU A 93 -0.63 5.07 -16.41
C GLU A 93 -1.37 5.24 -15.07
N LEU A 94 -0.88 4.57 -14.03
CA LEU A 94 -1.31 4.75 -12.66
C LEU A 94 -0.35 5.68 -11.93
N LYS A 95 -0.80 6.87 -11.54
CA LYS A 95 0.03 7.80 -10.79
C LYS A 95 -0.77 8.55 -9.73
N ASP A 96 -0.42 8.32 -8.48
CA ASP A 96 -1.09 8.99 -7.37
C ASP A 96 -0.19 9.06 -6.13
N SER A 97 -0.40 10.08 -5.32
CA SER A 97 0.29 10.31 -4.06
C SER A 97 -0.62 11.12 -3.13
N GLN A 98 -1.29 10.44 -2.21
CA GLN A 98 -2.23 11.08 -1.29
C GLN A 98 -2.28 10.35 0.06
N LYS A 99 -2.89 11.01 1.05
CA LYS A 99 -3.13 10.45 2.38
C LYS A 99 -4.58 10.00 2.49
N LEU A 100 -4.80 8.71 2.77
CA LEU A 100 -6.11 8.07 2.85
C LEU A 100 -6.40 7.62 4.28
N TYR A 101 -7.65 7.75 4.71
CA TYR A 101 -8.10 7.23 6.00
C TYR A 101 -8.61 5.80 5.84
N PHE A 102 -8.11 4.89 6.66
CA PHE A 102 -8.53 3.51 6.75
C PHE A 102 -8.95 3.18 8.18
N LYS A 103 -9.95 2.31 8.31
CA LYS A 103 -10.34 1.77 9.62
C LYS A 103 -9.42 0.62 10.03
N LYS A 104 -9.40 0.30 11.32
CA LYS A 104 -8.89 -0.98 11.83
C LYS A 104 -9.46 -2.13 11.00
N GLY A 105 -8.59 -3.04 10.56
CA GLY A 105 -9.01 -4.19 9.77
C GLY A 105 -7.94 -4.65 8.79
N SER A 106 -8.30 -5.67 8.00
CA SER A 106 -7.43 -6.22 6.97
C SER A 106 -7.85 -5.73 5.59
N TYR A 107 -6.85 -5.46 4.75
CA TYR A 107 -7.03 -4.89 3.43
C TYR A 107 -6.26 -5.72 2.40
N GLN A 108 -6.87 -5.86 1.23
CA GLN A 108 -6.26 -6.41 0.03
C GLN A 108 -5.96 -5.29 -0.95
N VAL A 109 -4.73 -5.22 -1.43
CA VAL A 109 -4.30 -4.40 -2.55
C VAL A 109 -4.19 -5.29 -3.78
N GLN A 110 -4.86 -4.96 -4.87
CA GLN A 110 -4.85 -5.76 -6.09
C GLN A 110 -4.59 -4.87 -7.31
N ILE A 111 -3.71 -5.33 -8.20
CA ILE A 111 -3.57 -4.80 -9.56
C ILE A 111 -4.05 -5.86 -10.52
N THR A 112 -5.03 -5.51 -11.35
CA THR A 112 -5.41 -6.28 -12.53
C THR A 112 -5.16 -5.48 -13.78
N ALA A 113 -5.15 -6.15 -14.92
CA ALA A 113 -4.98 -5.48 -16.20
C ALA A 113 -5.74 -6.20 -17.31
N ASN A 114 -6.26 -5.45 -18.28
CA ASN A 114 -7.12 -5.94 -19.35
C ASN A 114 -7.01 -5.05 -20.61
N HIS A 115 -7.92 -5.25 -21.58
CA HIS A 115 -8.01 -4.48 -22.82
C HIS A 115 -6.73 -4.47 -23.68
N TYR A 116 -5.97 -5.55 -23.66
CA TYR A 116 -4.78 -5.70 -24.51
C TYR A 116 -5.17 -5.87 -25.99
N HIS A 117 -4.41 -5.20 -26.86
CA HIS A 117 -4.43 -5.34 -28.31
C HIS A 117 -3.18 -6.07 -28.82
N GLU A 118 -2.10 -6.03 -28.06
CA GLU A 118 -0.80 -6.61 -28.40
C GLU A 118 -0.63 -8.05 -27.87
N LYS A 119 0.24 -8.81 -28.55
CA LYS A 119 0.55 -10.20 -28.17
C LYS A 119 1.55 -10.28 -27.01
N VAL A 120 2.32 -9.23 -26.78
CA VAL A 120 3.35 -9.16 -25.74
C VAL A 120 3.28 -7.77 -25.14
N VAL A 121 3.13 -7.70 -23.81
CA VAL A 121 2.87 -6.46 -23.08
C VAL A 121 3.76 -6.40 -21.85
N SER A 122 4.35 -5.24 -21.58
CA SER A 122 5.24 -4.97 -20.44
C SER A 122 4.52 -4.14 -19.39
N LEU A 123 4.61 -4.59 -18.13
CA LEU A 123 3.97 -3.95 -16.98
C LEU A 123 5.01 -3.67 -15.90
N ASP A 124 5.16 -2.39 -15.53
CA ASP A 124 5.95 -1.93 -14.38
C ASP A 124 5.03 -1.27 -13.36
N TYR A 125 5.17 -1.63 -12.09
CA TYR A 125 4.44 -0.98 -11.01
C TYR A 125 5.21 -0.96 -9.70
N ASN A 126 4.86 0.03 -8.89
CA ASN A 126 5.25 0.20 -7.51
C ASN A 126 4.10 0.84 -6.72
N VAL A 127 3.61 0.12 -5.72
CA VAL A 127 2.62 0.61 -4.76
C VAL A 127 3.23 0.57 -3.37
N SER A 128 3.04 1.64 -2.60
CA SER A 128 3.43 1.69 -1.20
C SER A 128 2.37 2.36 -0.34
N VAL A 129 2.12 1.78 0.83
CA VAL A 129 1.21 2.30 1.86
C VAL A 129 1.99 2.39 3.17
N LYS A 130 2.02 3.58 3.78
CA LYS A 130 2.82 3.86 4.97
C LYS A 130 2.08 4.70 6.01
N GLY A 131 2.08 4.28 7.26
CA GLY A 131 1.73 5.10 8.43
C GLY A 131 2.71 6.25 8.62
#